data_AF-A0A7X6WSG5-F1
#
_entry.id   AF-A0A7X6WSG5-F1
#
_cell.length_a   1.000
_cell.length_b   1.000
_cell.length_c   1.000
_cell.angle_alpha   90.00
_cell.angle_beta   90.00
_cell.angle_gamma   90.00
#
_symmetry.space_group_name_H-M   'P 1'
#
loop_
_entity.id
_entity.type
_entity.pdbx_description
1 polymer ?
#
loop_
_entity_poly.entity_id
_entity_poly.type
_entity_poly.pdbx_seq_one_letter_code
_entity_poly.pdbx_strand_id
1 'polypeptide(L)'
;MDNEVWRRLIRPMETEQKESGSRTMSLNGREITIEYEPIKNQEDFGNFNEFVERKKDSLVGRKGVTDNSEWSVVKKLTVGKEGENTDINEVLKSYKIFFRPDYREKDLFCSTVGKNIYITGNLNSPVDFVLLLNQIGHDFAAEKNPHNQGERDELTEGIDKVQKERDIMAFSLKTLKPLLNEEQLKDVQIFLHENLESSKFRLKDSLDKSLRGEDEGGEFDPEEIQE
;
A
#
# COMPACT_ATOMS: atom_id res chain seq x y z
N MET A 1 16.82 3.07 3.75
CA MET A 1 16.07 4.25 4.20
C MET A 1 16.85 5.08 5.18
N ASP A 2 17.20 6.28 4.74
CA ASP A 2 17.63 7.35 5.65
C ASP A 2 16.52 7.59 6.69
N ASN A 3 16.89 7.52 7.96
CA ASN A 3 15.98 7.75 9.09
C ASN A 3 15.33 9.14 9.03
N GLU A 4 15.96 10.11 8.38
CA GLU A 4 15.43 11.47 8.25
C GLU A 4 14.29 11.56 7.22
N VAL A 5 14.45 10.92 6.06
CA VAL A 5 13.42 10.85 5.00
C VAL A 5 12.17 10.14 5.52
N TRP A 6 12.36 8.99 6.18
CA TRP A 6 11.24 8.26 6.80
C TRP A 6 10.51 9.11 7.84
N ARG A 7 11.24 9.82 8.71
CA ARG A 7 10.65 10.70 9.74
C ARG A 7 9.83 11.84 9.14
N ARG A 8 10.25 12.41 8.01
CA ARG A 8 9.47 13.45 7.32
C ARG A 8 8.18 12.91 6.71
N LEU A 9 8.23 11.72 6.12
CA LEU A 9 7.07 11.11 5.45
C LEU A 9 6.02 10.51 6.40
N ILE A 10 6.41 10.04 7.58
CA ILE A 10 5.47 9.53 8.60
C ILE A 10 4.82 10.66 9.43
N ARG A 11 5.33 11.89 9.32
CA ARG A 11 4.81 12.99 10.12
C ARG A 11 3.37 13.29 9.69
N PRO A 12 2.42 13.31 10.64
CA PRO A 12 1.06 13.72 10.34
C PRO A 12 1.01 15.12 9.73
N MET A 13 0.18 15.27 8.70
CA MET A 13 -0.16 16.57 8.13
C MET A 13 -1.02 17.37 9.12
N GLU A 14 -1.04 18.69 8.97
CA GLU A 14 -1.92 19.55 9.75
C GLU A 14 -3.37 19.22 9.42
N THR A 15 -4.15 18.90 10.46
CA THR A 15 -5.52 18.42 10.35
C THR A 15 -6.47 19.39 11.00
N GLU A 16 -7.47 19.83 10.24
CA GLU A 16 -8.68 20.42 10.80
C GLU A 16 -9.74 19.32 10.85
N GLN A 17 -10.05 18.88 12.08
CA GLN A 17 -11.15 17.95 12.29
C GLN A 17 -12.44 18.75 12.26
N LYS A 18 -13.20 18.61 11.17
CA LYS A 18 -14.47 19.32 10.99
C LYS A 18 -15.58 18.67 11.82
N GLU A 19 -15.73 17.33 11.75
CA GLU A 19 -16.74 16.55 12.50
C GLU A 19 -16.32 15.07 12.65
N SER A 20 -17.05 14.25 13.44
CA SER A 20 -16.81 12.79 13.47
C SER A 20 -17.08 12.18 12.08
N GLY A 21 -16.10 11.48 11.50
CA GLY A 21 -16.23 10.90 10.17
C GLY A 21 -15.84 11.82 9.00
N SER A 22 -15.24 12.98 9.28
CA SER A 22 -14.60 13.80 8.25
C SER A 22 -13.34 14.48 8.76
N ARG A 23 -12.29 14.49 7.94
CA ARG A 23 -11.05 15.24 8.21
C ARG A 23 -10.63 16.01 6.96
N THR A 24 -10.23 17.25 7.15
CA THR A 24 -9.51 18.02 6.13
C THR A 24 -8.06 18.18 6.57
N MET A 25 -7.14 17.96 5.65
CA MET A 25 -5.70 18.07 5.85
C MET A 25 -5.15 19.07 4.86
N SER A 26 -4.25 19.94 5.31
CA SER A 26 -3.57 20.88 4.42
C SER A 26 -2.19 20.35 4.06
N LEU A 27 -1.90 20.33 2.76
CA LEU A 27 -0.60 19.98 2.20
C LEU A 27 -0.26 20.95 1.08
N ASN A 28 0.69 21.86 1.34
CA ASN A 28 1.18 22.85 0.37
C ASN A 28 0.07 23.72 -0.26
N GLY A 29 -0.89 24.17 0.55
CA GLY A 29 -2.02 24.98 0.07
C GLY A 29 -3.04 24.19 -0.74
N ARG A 30 -3.01 22.85 -0.66
CA ARG A 30 -4.09 21.97 -1.09
C ARG A 30 -4.76 21.34 0.11
N GLU A 31 -6.06 21.16 -0.01
CA GLU A 31 -6.87 20.41 0.92
C GLU A 31 -6.99 18.96 0.45
N ILE A 32 -6.70 18.05 1.37
CA ILE A 32 -7.05 16.63 1.26
C ILE A 32 -8.19 16.41 2.24
N THR A 33 -9.38 16.12 1.74
CA THR A 33 -10.54 15.81 2.57
C THR A 33 -10.88 14.33 2.47
N ILE A 34 -11.01 13.69 3.63
CA ILE A 34 -11.45 12.31 3.75
C ILE A 34 -12.76 12.30 4.53
N GLU A 35 -13.82 11.83 3.91
CA GLU A 35 -15.08 11.45 4.55
C GLU A 35 -15.05 9.94 4.76
N TYR A 36 -15.34 9.48 5.97
CA TYR A 36 -15.27 8.06 6.34
C TYR A 36 -16.29 7.72 7.40
N GLU A 37 -16.64 6.43 7.48
CA GLU A 37 -17.51 5.93 8.54
C GLU A 37 -16.90 4.70 9.23
N PRO A 38 -17.13 4.54 10.55
CA PRO A 38 -16.80 3.30 11.24
C PRO A 38 -17.57 2.13 10.65
N ILE A 39 -16.92 0.98 10.55
CA ILE A 39 -17.56 -0.22 10.02
C ILE A 39 -18.33 -0.90 11.15
N LYS A 40 -19.64 -1.07 10.94
CA LYS A 40 -20.54 -1.58 11.99
C LYS A 40 -20.76 -3.09 11.92
N ASN A 41 -20.72 -3.67 10.72
CA ASN A 41 -20.96 -5.09 10.50
C ASN A 41 -19.78 -5.72 9.75
N GLN A 42 -19.50 -7.00 10.04
CA GLN A 42 -18.42 -7.74 9.38
C GLN A 42 -18.67 -7.93 7.86
N GLU A 43 -19.93 -7.94 7.43
CA GLU A 43 -20.30 -8.05 6.01
C GLU A 43 -19.85 -6.83 5.19
N ASP A 44 -19.76 -5.66 5.83
CA ASP A 44 -19.35 -4.40 5.19
C ASP A 44 -17.84 -4.34 4.94
N PHE A 45 -17.07 -5.22 5.61
CA PHE A 45 -15.61 -5.33 5.54
C PHE A 45 -15.09 -6.03 4.27
N GLY A 46 -15.99 -6.53 3.42
CA GLY A 46 -15.61 -7.27 2.22
C GLY A 46 -14.77 -8.50 2.54
N ASN A 47 -13.57 -8.60 1.94
CA ASN A 47 -12.70 -9.77 2.05
C ASN A 47 -11.71 -9.69 3.22
N PHE A 48 -12.13 -9.17 4.37
CA PHE A 48 -11.22 -8.87 5.47
C PHE A 48 -10.57 -10.10 6.10
N ASN A 49 -11.32 -11.19 6.27
CA ASN A 49 -10.76 -12.43 6.81
C ASN A 49 -9.63 -12.97 5.91
N GLU A 50 -9.79 -12.87 4.59
CA GLU A 50 -8.75 -13.24 3.64
C GLU A 50 -7.54 -12.31 3.74
N PHE A 51 -7.75 -11.02 3.93
CA PHE A 51 -6.68 -10.06 4.22
C PHE A 51 -5.90 -10.45 5.48
N VAL A 52 -6.59 -10.75 6.59
CA VAL A 52 -5.97 -11.16 7.86
C VAL A 52 -5.16 -12.44 7.68
N GLU A 53 -5.70 -13.46 7.01
CA GLU A 53 -4.99 -14.71 6.77
C GLU A 53 -3.75 -14.51 5.88
N ARG A 54 -3.85 -13.76 4.77
CA ARG A 54 -2.71 -13.46 3.87
C ARG A 54 -1.59 -12.69 4.56
N LYS A 55 -1.89 -11.96 5.63
CA LYS A 55 -0.92 -11.13 6.35
C LYS A 55 -0.62 -11.64 7.76
N LYS A 56 -1.13 -12.81 8.15
CA LYS A 56 -1.06 -13.33 9.52
C LYS A 56 0.31 -13.18 10.16
N ASP A 57 1.36 -13.60 9.47
CA ASP A 57 2.76 -13.53 9.96
C ASP A 57 3.25 -12.08 10.14
N SER A 58 2.81 -11.17 9.26
CA SER A 58 3.10 -9.73 9.37
C SER A 58 2.25 -9.03 10.42
N LEU A 59 1.14 -9.63 10.85
CA LEU A 59 0.20 -9.08 11.84
C LEU A 59 0.42 -9.61 13.25
N VAL A 60 1.23 -10.67 13.43
CA VAL A 60 1.54 -11.24 14.75
C VAL A 60 2.08 -10.15 15.69
N GLY A 61 1.46 -10.02 16.86
CA GLY A 61 1.86 -9.07 17.90
C GLY A 61 1.30 -7.64 17.74
N ARG A 62 0.57 -7.35 16.66
CA ARG A 62 0.00 -6.01 16.43
C ARG A 62 -1.41 -5.90 17.01
N LYS A 63 -1.59 -4.98 17.96
CA LYS A 63 -2.87 -4.84 18.66
C LYS A 63 -3.93 -4.18 17.78
N GLY A 64 -5.14 -4.72 17.80
CA GLY A 64 -6.33 -4.14 17.17
C GLY A 64 -6.37 -4.26 15.64
N VAL A 65 -5.37 -4.86 14.98
CA VAL A 65 -5.40 -5.03 13.51
C VAL A 65 -6.53 -5.96 13.09
N THR A 66 -6.78 -7.02 13.86
CA THR A 66 -7.83 -8.00 13.63
C THR A 66 -9.18 -7.60 14.24
N ASP A 67 -9.24 -6.46 14.94
CA ASP A 67 -10.48 -5.95 15.53
C ASP A 67 -11.21 -5.07 14.51
N ASN A 68 -12.33 -5.57 14.01
CA ASN A 68 -13.16 -4.88 13.02
C ASN A 68 -13.64 -3.50 13.51
N SER A 69 -13.83 -3.31 14.81
CA SER A 69 -14.37 -2.06 15.37
C SER A 69 -13.40 -0.87 15.26
N GLU A 70 -12.12 -1.14 15.00
CA GLU A 70 -11.08 -0.10 14.89
C GLU A 70 -10.89 0.43 13.47
N TRP A 71 -11.65 -0.11 12.50
CA TRP A 71 -11.53 0.28 11.10
C TRP A 71 -12.68 1.16 10.63
N SER A 72 -12.37 1.96 9.63
CA SER A 72 -13.30 2.82 8.92
C SER A 72 -13.18 2.60 7.42
N VAL A 73 -14.27 2.84 6.71
CA VAL A 73 -14.30 2.83 5.25
C VAL A 73 -14.34 4.26 4.72
N VAL A 74 -13.52 4.55 3.72
CA VAL A 74 -13.53 5.85 3.03
C VAL A 74 -14.79 5.95 2.17
N LYS A 75 -15.59 6.98 2.39
CA LYS A 75 -16.74 7.35 1.57
C LYS A 75 -16.39 8.34 0.50
N LYS A 76 -15.48 9.26 0.80
CA LYS A 76 -15.02 10.28 -0.14
C LYS A 76 -13.57 10.62 0.14
N LEU A 77 -12.76 10.67 -0.91
CA LEU A 77 -11.41 11.18 -0.84
C LEU A 77 -11.26 12.25 -1.92
N THR A 78 -11.20 13.51 -1.50
CA THR A 78 -10.98 14.62 -2.44
C THR A 78 -9.63 15.25 -2.21
N VAL A 79 -8.98 15.65 -3.30
CA VAL A 79 -7.76 16.44 -3.22
C VAL A 79 -7.80 17.60 -4.19
N GLY A 80 -7.46 18.80 -3.72
CA GLY A 80 -7.42 19.97 -4.58
C GLY A 80 -7.19 21.25 -3.81
N LYS A 81 -7.38 22.38 -4.50
CA LYS A 81 -7.49 23.67 -3.83
C LYS A 81 -8.95 23.88 -3.44
N GLU A 82 -9.19 24.76 -2.48
CA GLU A 82 -10.55 25.21 -2.17
C GLU A 82 -11.28 25.61 -3.48
N GLY A 83 -12.39 24.94 -3.79
CA GLY A 83 -13.15 25.13 -5.03
C GLY A 83 -12.70 24.35 -6.27
N GLU A 84 -11.55 23.67 -6.24
CA GLU A 84 -10.98 22.87 -7.36
C GLU A 84 -10.61 21.45 -6.90
N ASN A 85 -11.52 20.80 -6.17
CA ASN A 85 -11.29 19.47 -5.61
C ASN A 85 -11.54 18.37 -6.65
N THR A 86 -10.55 17.49 -6.83
CA THR A 86 -10.69 16.25 -7.60
C THR A 86 -11.16 15.14 -6.67
N ASP A 87 -12.26 14.47 -7.01
CA ASP A 87 -12.68 13.27 -6.30
C ASP A 87 -11.86 12.07 -6.77
N ILE A 88 -10.98 11.59 -5.90
CA ILE A 88 -10.13 10.44 -6.17
C ILE A 88 -11.00 9.18 -6.30
N ASN A 89 -12.19 9.12 -5.68
CA ASN A 89 -13.08 7.98 -5.83
C ASN A 89 -13.53 7.76 -7.27
N GLU A 90 -13.57 8.80 -8.12
CA GLU A 90 -13.87 8.65 -9.54
C GLU A 90 -12.75 7.97 -10.33
N VAL A 91 -11.50 8.10 -9.87
CA VAL A 91 -10.35 7.37 -10.40
C VAL A 91 -10.38 5.93 -9.89
N LEU A 92 -10.86 5.74 -8.66
CA LEU A 92 -10.84 4.45 -7.97
C LEU A 92 -12.03 3.56 -8.27
N LYS A 93 -13.17 4.12 -8.70
CA LYS A 93 -14.50 3.57 -9.11
C LYS A 93 -14.94 2.18 -8.66
N SER A 94 -14.07 1.18 -8.68
CA SER A 94 -14.27 -0.15 -8.15
C SER A 94 -13.74 -0.39 -6.73
N TYR A 95 -12.81 0.41 -6.21
CA TYR A 95 -12.12 0.10 -4.94
C TYR A 95 -12.84 0.67 -3.70
N LYS A 96 -12.91 -0.15 -2.64
CA LYS A 96 -13.22 0.29 -1.28
C LYS A 96 -11.92 0.41 -0.49
N ILE A 97 -11.72 1.53 0.20
CA ILE A 97 -10.54 1.74 1.04
C ILE A 97 -10.97 1.63 2.51
N PHE A 98 -10.29 0.73 3.23
CA PHE A 98 -10.44 0.49 4.65
C PHE A 98 -9.17 0.95 5.35
N PHE A 99 -9.32 1.71 6.44
CA PHE A 99 -8.20 2.24 7.18
C PHE A 99 -8.48 2.35 8.69
N ARG A 100 -7.45 2.52 9.51
CA ARG A 100 -7.58 2.65 10.97
C ARG A 100 -7.29 4.08 11.42
N PRO A 101 -8.30 4.91 11.69
CA PRO A 101 -8.12 6.34 11.94
C PRO A 101 -7.27 6.68 13.17
N ASP A 102 -7.16 5.76 14.14
CA ASP A 102 -6.42 5.97 15.40
C ASP A 102 -5.13 5.14 15.52
N TYR A 103 -4.69 4.47 14.45
CA TYR A 103 -3.45 3.71 14.50
C TYR A 103 -2.22 4.63 14.53
N ARG A 104 -1.29 4.32 15.42
CA ARG A 104 -0.08 5.13 15.68
C ARG A 104 1.22 4.34 15.63
N GLU A 105 1.17 3.05 15.30
CA GLU A 105 2.39 2.24 15.24
C GLU A 105 3.16 2.52 13.94
N LYS A 106 4.48 2.31 14.00
CA LYS A 106 5.41 2.59 12.90
C LYS A 106 5.25 1.63 11.72
N ASP A 107 4.64 0.47 11.96
CA ASP A 107 4.54 -0.56 10.95
C ASP A 107 3.27 -0.39 10.13
N LEU A 108 3.32 0.56 9.22
CA LEU A 108 2.29 0.76 8.21
C LEU A 108 2.33 -0.39 7.20
N PHE A 109 1.17 -0.97 6.94
CA PHE A 109 0.98 -1.88 5.82
C PHE A 109 -0.17 -1.38 4.96
N CYS A 110 -0.10 -1.71 3.68
CA CYS A 110 -1.18 -1.56 2.71
C CYS A 110 -1.26 -2.87 1.93
N SER A 111 -2.47 -3.38 1.69
CA SER A 111 -2.68 -4.59 0.90
C SER A 111 -4.02 -4.56 0.20
N THR A 112 -4.08 -5.10 -1.02
CA THR A 112 -5.34 -5.33 -1.71
C THR A 112 -5.80 -6.79 -1.59
N VAL A 113 -7.10 -6.98 -1.40
CA VAL A 113 -7.77 -8.27 -1.62
C VAL A 113 -9.03 -8.02 -2.45
N GLY A 114 -9.02 -8.51 -3.69
CA GLY A 114 -10.07 -8.21 -4.67
C GLY A 114 -10.14 -6.71 -4.96
N LYS A 115 -11.28 -6.08 -4.69
CA LYS A 115 -11.47 -4.62 -4.84
C LYS A 115 -11.42 -3.87 -3.51
N ASN A 116 -10.83 -4.46 -2.47
CA ASN A 116 -10.72 -3.88 -1.14
C ASN A 116 -9.26 -3.59 -0.82
N ILE A 117 -8.95 -2.35 -0.43
CA ILE A 117 -7.63 -1.91 -0.01
C ILE A 117 -7.65 -1.72 1.51
N TYR A 118 -6.76 -2.40 2.22
CA TYR A 118 -6.64 -2.32 3.68
C TYR A 118 -5.34 -1.63 4.06
N ILE A 119 -5.44 -0.52 4.78
CA ILE A 119 -4.32 0.30 5.25
C ILE A 119 -4.33 0.34 6.77
N THR A 120 -3.24 -0.06 7.44
CA THR A 120 -3.16 0.14 8.91
C THR A 120 -3.01 1.60 9.30
N GLY A 121 -2.60 2.46 8.38
CA GLY A 121 -2.47 3.89 8.62
C GLY A 121 -3.80 4.59 8.86
N ASN A 122 -3.71 5.79 9.42
CA ASN A 122 -4.84 6.68 9.68
C ASN A 122 -5.11 7.67 8.52
N LEU A 123 -4.42 7.47 7.39
CA LEU A 123 -4.46 8.33 6.20
C LEU A 123 -4.17 9.81 6.54
N ASN A 124 -3.26 10.06 7.49
CA ASN A 124 -2.91 11.41 7.93
C ASN A 124 -1.50 11.86 7.55
N SER A 125 -0.71 10.97 6.95
CA SER A 125 0.68 11.22 6.64
C SER A 125 0.94 11.03 5.14
N PRO A 126 1.94 11.72 4.55
CA PRO A 126 2.33 11.50 3.15
C PRO A 126 2.59 10.05 2.80
N VAL A 127 3.20 9.27 3.71
CA VAL A 127 3.48 7.84 3.47
C VAL A 127 2.21 7.01 3.30
N ASP A 128 1.12 7.33 4.01
CA ASP A 128 -0.15 6.60 3.86
C ASP A 128 -0.70 6.75 2.44
N PHE A 129 -0.60 7.95 1.86
CA PHE A 129 -1.03 8.21 0.48
C PHE A 129 -0.13 7.57 -0.54
N VAL A 130 1.18 7.53 -0.30
CA VAL A 130 2.12 6.80 -1.15
C VAL A 130 1.78 5.31 -1.16
N LEU A 131 1.56 4.71 0.01
CA LEU A 131 1.21 3.30 0.14
C LEU A 131 -0.12 2.98 -0.53
N LEU A 132 -1.13 3.84 -0.35
CA LEU A 132 -2.43 3.72 -1.00
C LEU A 132 -2.28 3.73 -2.54
N LEU A 133 -1.63 4.76 -3.09
CA LEU A 133 -1.50 4.94 -4.54
C LEU A 133 -0.60 3.90 -5.18
N ASN A 134 0.45 3.47 -4.48
CA ASN A 134 1.32 2.39 -4.92
C ASN A 134 0.52 1.09 -5.06
N GLN A 135 -0.28 0.76 -4.04
CA GLN A 135 -1.12 -0.43 -4.06
C GLN A 135 -2.18 -0.39 -5.17
N ILE A 136 -2.79 0.77 -5.40
CA ILE A 136 -3.70 0.99 -6.54
C ILE A 136 -2.98 0.77 -7.88
N GLY A 137 -1.76 1.28 -8.00
CA GLY A 137 -0.94 1.08 -9.19
C GLY A 137 -0.65 -0.40 -9.46
N HIS A 138 -0.30 -1.19 -8.44
CA HIS A 138 -0.08 -2.64 -8.60
C HIS A 138 -1.30 -3.35 -9.19
N ASP A 139 -2.49 -2.99 -8.72
CA ASP A 139 -3.74 -3.55 -9.20
C ASP A 139 -4.05 -3.14 -10.65
N PHE A 140 -3.90 -1.86 -11.01
CA PHE A 140 -4.05 -1.43 -12.41
C PHE A 140 -3.06 -2.12 -13.35
N ALA A 141 -1.82 -2.32 -12.89
CA ALA A 141 -0.81 -3.02 -13.66
C ALA A 141 -1.11 -4.53 -13.77
N ALA A 142 -1.82 -5.12 -12.80
CA ALA A 142 -2.31 -6.49 -12.89
C ALA A 142 -3.50 -6.62 -13.86
N GLU A 143 -4.44 -5.67 -13.86
CA GLU A 143 -5.60 -5.67 -14.78
C GLU A 143 -5.21 -5.47 -16.25
N LYS A 144 -4.20 -4.64 -16.52
CA LYS A 144 -3.72 -4.37 -17.88
C LYS A 144 -2.87 -5.50 -18.47
N ASN A 145 -2.27 -6.33 -17.62
CA ASN A 145 -1.47 -7.48 -18.03
C ASN A 145 -2.04 -8.78 -17.44
N PRO A 146 -3.24 -9.22 -17.89
CA PRO A 146 -3.90 -10.40 -17.33
C PRO A 146 -3.22 -11.74 -17.68
N HIS A 147 -2.21 -11.74 -18.55
CA HIS A 147 -1.51 -12.96 -18.96
C HIS A 147 -0.04 -12.71 -19.18
N ASN A 148 0.78 -13.48 -18.46
CA ASN A 148 2.00 -14.10 -18.94
C ASN A 148 2.25 -15.38 -18.11
N GLN A 149 1.29 -16.31 -18.15
CA GLN A 149 1.44 -17.67 -17.60
C GLN A 149 1.97 -18.65 -18.68
N GLY A 150 2.85 -18.18 -19.55
CA GLY A 150 3.69 -19.09 -20.34
C GLY A 150 4.97 -19.32 -19.57
N GLU A 151 5.58 -20.52 -19.68
CA GLU A 151 6.92 -20.79 -19.15
C GLU A 151 7.89 -19.72 -19.66
N ARG A 152 8.15 -18.73 -18.80
CA ARG A 152 9.16 -17.71 -19.01
C ARG A 152 10.31 -18.06 -18.11
N ASP A 153 11.51 -17.99 -18.67
CA ASP A 153 12.74 -17.97 -17.88
C ASP A 153 12.61 -16.89 -16.79
N GLU A 154 12.97 -17.26 -15.55
CA GLU A 154 12.98 -16.40 -14.35
C GLU A 154 13.62 -15.03 -14.60
N LEU A 155 14.62 -14.95 -15.48
CA LEU A 155 15.27 -13.70 -15.87
C LEU A 155 14.29 -12.77 -16.61
N THR A 156 13.47 -13.32 -17.51
CA THR A 156 12.45 -12.56 -18.26
C THR A 156 11.31 -12.14 -17.33
N GLU A 157 10.88 -13.01 -16.41
CA GLU A 157 9.90 -12.66 -15.39
C GLU A 157 10.41 -11.57 -14.43
N GLY A 158 11.69 -11.63 -14.06
CA GLY A 158 12.34 -10.63 -13.22
C GLY A 158 12.42 -9.26 -13.88
N ILE A 159 12.78 -9.20 -15.17
CA ILE A 159 12.81 -7.95 -15.95
C ILE A 159 11.41 -7.34 -16.07
N ASP A 160 10.41 -8.16 -16.38
CA ASP A 160 9.02 -7.71 -16.49
C ASP A 160 8.48 -7.20 -15.14
N LYS A 161 8.85 -7.86 -14.04
CA LYS A 161 8.48 -7.41 -12.68
C LYS A 161 9.08 -6.05 -12.37
N VAL A 162 10.37 -5.83 -12.65
CA VAL A 162 11.00 -4.50 -12.45
C VAL A 162 10.33 -3.43 -13.30
N GLN A 163 10.02 -3.73 -14.56
CA GLN A 163 9.34 -2.77 -15.42
C GLN A 163 7.93 -2.43 -14.90
N LYS A 164 7.19 -3.45 -14.45
CA LYS A 164 5.88 -3.28 -13.82
C LYS A 164 5.95 -2.38 -12.58
N GLU A 165 6.90 -2.63 -11.68
CA GLU A 165 7.14 -1.78 -10.50
C GLU A 165 7.45 -0.32 -10.88
N ARG A 166 8.24 -0.09 -11.94
CA ARG A 166 8.54 1.27 -12.43
C ARG A 166 7.29 1.98 -12.93
N ASP A 167 6.41 1.29 -13.66
CA ASP A 167 5.18 1.87 -14.18
C ASP A 167 4.19 2.22 -13.05
N ILE A 168 4.12 1.37 -12.02
CA ILE A 168 3.35 1.58 -10.79
C ILE A 168 3.84 2.81 -10.02
N MET A 169 5.17 2.94 -9.88
CA MET A 169 5.78 4.10 -9.24
C MET A 169 5.56 5.38 -10.05
N ALA A 170 5.64 5.30 -11.37
CA ALA A 170 5.36 6.44 -12.26
C ALA A 170 3.90 6.89 -12.13
N PHE A 171 2.95 5.95 -12.03
CA PHE A 171 1.55 6.25 -11.74
C PHE A 171 1.38 6.95 -10.39
N SER A 172 1.99 6.40 -9.33
CA SER A 172 1.94 6.97 -7.98
C SER A 172 2.52 8.37 -7.93
N LEU A 173 3.69 8.59 -8.54
CA LEU A 173 4.32 9.89 -8.67
C LEU A 173 3.49 10.86 -9.49
N LYS A 174 2.92 10.44 -10.62
CA LYS A 174 2.06 11.31 -11.44
C LYS A 174 0.85 11.80 -10.65
N THR A 175 0.30 10.94 -9.79
CA THR A 175 -0.88 11.23 -8.98
C THR A 175 -0.54 12.10 -7.76
N LEU A 176 0.62 11.88 -7.14
CA LEU A 176 1.11 12.63 -5.98
C LEU A 176 1.79 13.95 -6.32
N LYS A 177 2.44 14.07 -7.49
CA LYS A 177 3.15 15.27 -7.93
C LYS A 177 2.34 16.56 -7.78
N PRO A 178 1.05 16.62 -8.11
CA PRO A 178 0.29 17.85 -7.87
C PRO A 178 0.13 18.17 -6.37
N LEU A 179 0.23 17.18 -5.47
CA LEU A 179 -0.08 17.27 -4.05
C LEU A 179 1.13 17.62 -3.16
N LEU A 180 2.33 17.34 -3.65
CA LEU A 180 3.57 17.47 -2.89
C LEU A 180 4.40 18.68 -3.34
N ASN A 181 5.13 19.29 -2.40
CA ASN A 181 6.17 20.28 -2.73
C ASN A 181 7.43 19.58 -3.24
N GLU A 182 8.42 20.35 -3.69
CA GLU A 182 9.64 19.77 -4.25
C GLU A 182 10.43 18.89 -3.27
N GLU A 183 10.46 19.23 -1.98
CA GLU A 183 11.17 18.44 -0.96
C GLU A 183 10.45 17.13 -0.65
N GLN A 184 9.13 17.17 -0.48
CA GLN A 184 8.30 15.99 -0.27
C GLN A 184 8.25 15.10 -1.51
N LEU A 185 8.25 15.68 -2.71
CA LEU A 185 8.34 14.93 -3.96
C LEU A 185 9.68 14.21 -4.07
N LYS A 186 10.78 14.86 -3.68
CA LYS A 186 12.10 14.22 -3.59
C LYS A 186 12.10 13.09 -2.57
N ASP A 187 11.52 13.31 -1.39
CA ASP A 187 11.40 12.27 -0.35
C ASP A 187 10.57 11.06 -0.83
N VAL A 188 9.45 11.30 -1.53
CA VAL A 188 8.64 10.24 -2.14
C VAL A 188 9.40 9.53 -3.26
N GLN A 189 10.14 10.26 -4.10
CA GLN A 189 10.99 9.66 -5.12
C GLN A 189 12.07 8.76 -4.51
N ILE A 190 12.73 9.21 -3.43
CA ILE A 190 13.71 8.42 -2.68
C ILE A 190 13.04 7.17 -2.10
N PHE A 191 11.89 7.33 -1.44
CA PHE A 191 11.14 6.20 -0.88
C PHE A 191 10.74 5.17 -1.94
N LEU A 192 10.19 5.60 -3.07
CA LEU A 192 9.82 4.70 -4.16
C LEU A 192 11.06 4.06 -4.80
N HIS A 193 12.15 4.82 -4.96
CA HIS A 193 13.41 4.29 -5.49
C HIS A 193 14.00 3.20 -4.59
N GLU A 194 14.04 3.42 -3.27
CA GLU A 194 14.53 2.41 -2.32
C GLU A 194 13.63 1.16 -2.30
N ASN A 195 12.31 1.33 -2.46
CA ASN A 195 11.40 0.19 -2.63
C ASN A 195 11.71 -0.58 -3.92
N LEU A 196 12.01 0.11 -5.02
CA LEU A 196 12.39 -0.52 -6.29
C LEU A 196 13.73 -1.26 -6.18
N GLU A 197 14.71 -0.66 -5.51
CA GLU A 197 16.01 -1.28 -5.27
C GLU A 197 15.88 -2.51 -4.37
N SER A 198 15.01 -2.46 -3.36
CA SER A 198 14.69 -3.63 -2.53
C SER A 198 14.05 -4.75 -3.35
N SER A 199 13.14 -4.42 -4.27
CA SER A 199 12.54 -5.38 -5.20
C SER A 199 13.55 -5.97 -6.19
N LYS A 200 14.49 -5.15 -6.71
CA LYS A 200 15.60 -5.60 -7.56
C LYS A 200 16.58 -6.49 -6.81
N PHE A 201 16.90 -6.16 -5.56
CA PHE A 201 17.80 -6.95 -4.72
C PHE A 201 17.20 -8.33 -4.43
N ARG A 202 15.91 -8.39 -4.07
CA ARG A 202 15.20 -9.67 -3.88
C ARG A 202 15.15 -10.52 -5.15
N LEU A 203 14.99 -9.89 -6.32
CA LEU A 203 15.06 -10.57 -7.61
C LEU A 203 16.46 -11.12 -7.91
N LYS A 204 17.50 -10.35 -7.59
CA LYS A 204 18.89 -10.79 -7.75
C LYS A 204 19.23 -11.95 -6.82
N ASP A 205 18.81 -11.89 -5.55
CA ASP A 205 18.99 -12.99 -4.60
C ASP A 205 18.23 -14.25 -5.03
N SER A 206 17.00 -14.10 -5.54
CA SER A 206 16.23 -15.24 -6.09
C SER A 206 16.94 -15.85 -7.29
N LEU A 207 17.40 -15.03 -8.23
CA LEU A 207 18.15 -15.49 -9.40
C LEU A 207 19.48 -16.14 -9.01
N ASP A 208 20.20 -15.58 -8.04
CA ASP A 208 21.45 -16.14 -7.53
C ASP A 208 21.21 -17.50 -6.84
N LYS A 209 20.05 -17.71 -6.20
CA LYS A 209 19.65 -19.02 -5.63
C LYS A 209 19.26 -20.03 -6.69
N SER A 210 18.43 -19.66 -7.66
CA SER A 210 18.05 -20.53 -8.78
C SER A 210 19.27 -20.93 -9.63
N LEU A 211 20.18 -19.99 -9.90
CA LEU A 211 21.44 -20.25 -10.61
C LEU A 211 22.41 -21.15 -9.82
N ARG A 212 22.32 -21.17 -8.49
CA ARG A 212 23.09 -22.07 -7.61
C ARG A 212 22.46 -23.45 -7.46
N GLY A 213 21.24 -23.66 -7.97
CA GLY A 213 20.49 -24.90 -7.80
C GLY A 213 20.03 -25.14 -6.37
N GLU A 214 19.83 -24.07 -5.58
CA GLU A 214 19.28 -24.13 -4.21
C GLU A 214 17.73 -24.12 -4.23
N ASP A 215 17.12 -24.69 -5.27
CA ASP A 215 15.70 -25.02 -5.24
C ASP A 215 15.53 -26.18 -4.26
N GLU A 216 14.89 -25.91 -3.12
CA GLU A 216 14.38 -26.92 -2.21
C GLU A 216 13.30 -27.75 -2.93
N GLY A 217 13.75 -28.71 -3.74
CA GLY A 217 13.21 -30.06 -3.73
C GLY A 217 13.66 -30.75 -2.43
N GLY A 218 13.30 -30.18 -1.28
CA GLY A 218 13.33 -30.87 0.00
C GLY A 218 12.08 -31.74 0.06
N GLU A 219 12.19 -32.96 -0.45
CA GLU A 219 11.24 -34.03 -0.18
C GLU A 219 11.08 -34.10 1.36
N PHE A 220 9.90 -33.73 1.85
CA PHE A 220 9.56 -33.91 3.26
C PHE A 220 9.56 -35.42 3.50
N ASP A 221 10.57 -35.94 4.18
CA ASP A 221 10.58 -37.32 4.67
C ASP A 221 9.77 -37.35 5.98
N PRO A 222 8.55 -37.91 5.99
CA PRO A 222 7.74 -37.97 7.19
C PRO A 222 8.27 -38.92 8.28
N GLU A 223 9.38 -39.64 8.04
CA GLU A 223 9.94 -40.57 9.04
C GLU A 223 10.89 -39.92 10.05
N GLU A 224 11.31 -38.65 9.89
CA GLU A 224 12.22 -37.99 10.85
C GLU A 224 11.52 -37.39 12.10
N ILE A 225 10.25 -37.73 12.34
CA ILE A 225 9.59 -37.51 13.64
C ILE A 225 9.16 -38.86 14.21
N GLN A 226 10.14 -39.62 14.69
CA GLN A 226 9.94 -40.57 15.78
C GLN A 226 11.25 -40.88 16.51
N GLU A 227 11.20 -40.59 17.82
CA GLU A 227 12.17 -40.80 18.93
C GLU A 227 13.22 -39.71 19.22
#